data_AF-A0A1G0LRZ6-F1
#
_entry.id   AF-A0A1G0LRZ6-F1
#
_cell.length_a   1.000
_cell.length_b   1.000
_cell.length_c   1.000
_cell.angle_alpha   90.00
_cell.angle_beta   90.00
_cell.angle_gamma   90.00
#
_symmetry.space_group_name_H-M   'P 1'
#
loop_
_entity.id
_entity.type
_entity.pdbx_description
1 polymer ?
#
loop_
_entity_poly.entity_id
_entity_poly.type
_entity_poly.pdbx_seq_one_letter_code
_entity_poly.pdbx_strand_id
1 'polypeptide(L)' 'MIASGGEVWHVQAAAERRANARLWQLMLAFRATESERPRAFWAPYPLESVSKSSLFLQADRISDEALREVLVQHIG' A
#
# COMPACT_ATOMS: atom_id res chain seq x y z
N MET A 1 -3.67 -3.86 9.94
CA MET A 1 -4.07 -2.45 10.23
C MET A 1 -2.86 -1.78 10.84
N ILE A 2 -2.55 -0.56 10.45
CA ILE A 2 -1.33 0.14 10.88
C ILE A 2 -1.72 1.34 11.73
N ALA A 3 -1.26 1.40 12.98
CA ALA A 3 -1.47 2.58 13.83
C ALA A 3 -0.34 3.59 13.60
N SER A 4 -0.60 4.87 13.31
CA SER A 4 0.43 5.91 13.19
C SER A 4 -0.12 7.26 13.67
N GLY A 5 0.65 7.99 14.50
CA GLY A 5 0.26 9.32 14.96
C GLY A 5 -1.07 9.42 15.73
N GLY A 6 -1.56 8.32 16.29
CA GLY A 6 -2.88 8.25 16.95
C GLY A 6 -4.04 7.90 16.01
N GLU A 7 -3.79 7.73 14.70
CA GLU A 7 -4.78 7.26 13.72
C GLU A 7 -4.54 5.78 13.38
N VAL A 8 -5.61 5.03 13.13
CA VAL A 8 -5.54 3.67 12.59
C VAL A 8 -5.81 3.71 11.08
N TRP A 9 -4.97 3.01 10.34
CA TRP A 9 -5.00 2.97 8.88
C TRP A 9 -5.25 1.53 8.39
N HIS A 10 -6.25 1.37 7.54
CA HIS A 10 -6.37 0.17 6.71
C HIS A 10 -5.47 0.30 5.49
N VAL A 11 -4.79 -0.80 5.18
CA VAL A 11 -3.95 -0.92 3.99
C VAL A 11 -4.54 -2.01 3.11
N GLN A 12 -4.75 -1.72 1.83
CA GLN A 12 -5.17 -2.70 0.83
C GLN A 12 -4.15 -2.74 -0.30
N ALA A 13 -3.70 -3.94 -0.65
CA ALA A 13 -2.87 -4.18 -1.81
C ALA A 13 -3.72 -4.17 -3.09
N ALA A 14 -3.22 -3.52 -4.13
CA ALA A 14 -3.77 -3.57 -5.47
C ALA A 14 -2.65 -3.80 -6.48
N ALA A 15 -2.97 -4.51 -7.56
CA ALA A 15 -2.06 -4.68 -8.68
C ALA A 15 -2.45 -3.68 -9.77
N GLU A 16 -1.56 -2.74 -10.07
CA GLU A 16 -1.70 -1.83 -11.20
C GLU A 16 -0.84 -2.31 -12.37
N ARG A 17 -1.33 -2.14 -13.59
CA ARG A 17 -0.55 -2.40 -14.81
C ARG A 17 -0.41 -1.11 -15.59
N ARG A 18 0.81 -0.61 -15.69
CA ARG A 18 1.10 0.62 -16.47
C ARG A 18 0.96 0.36 -17.97
N ALA A 19 0.55 1.39 -18.71
CA ALA A 19 0.53 1.33 -20.16
C ALA A 19 1.92 0.99 -20.69
N ASN A 20 1.99 0.05 -21.64
CA ASN A 20 3.23 -0.48 -22.23
C ASN A 20 4.14 -1.31 -21.29
N ALA A 21 3.75 -1.56 -20.04
CA ALA A 21 4.50 -2.44 -19.14
C ALA A 21 3.96 -3.88 -19.17
N ARG A 22 4.89 -4.85 -19.22
CA ARG A 22 4.59 -6.28 -19.04
C ARG A 22 4.54 -6.70 -17.58
N LEU A 23 4.88 -5.80 -16.67
CA LEU A 23 4.92 -6.03 -15.23
C LEU A 23 3.67 -5.43 -14.56
N TRP A 24 3.17 -6.13 -13.56
CA TRP A 24 2.27 -5.62 -12.55
C TRP A 24 3.10 -4.91 -11.48
N GLN A 25 2.67 -3.73 -11.07
CA GLN A 25 3.24 -3.00 -9.95
C GLN A 25 2.29 -3.09 -8.75
N LEU A 26 2.85 -3.22 -7.56
CA LEU A 26 2.09 -3.18 -6.32
C LEU A 26 1.77 -1.73 -5.94
N MET A 27 0.48 -1.45 -5.77
CA MET A 27 -0.05 -0.21 -5.22
C MET A 27 -0.67 -0.51 -3.86
N LEU A 28 -0.46 0.39 -2.90
CA LEU A 28 -1.04 0.31 -1.57
C LEU A 28 -2.06 1.43 -1.39
N ALA A 29 -3.30 1.08 -1.08
CA ALA A 29 -4.33 2.03 -0.68
C ALA A 29 -4.34 2.15 0.84
N PHE A 30 -4.07 3.34 1.34
CA PHE A 30 -4.15 3.67 2.75
C PHE A 30 -5.46 4.42 3.00
N ARG A 31 -6.21 4.01 4.04
CA ARG A 31 -7.46 4.65 4.45
C ARG A 31 -7.49 4.80 5.98
N ALA A 32 -7.63 6.02 6.47
CA ALA A 32 -7.81 6.27 7.90
C ALA A 32 -9.22 5.81 8.33
N THR A 33 -9.33 5.13 9.48
CA THR A 33 -10.61 4.61 10.01
C THR A 33 -11.35 5.59 10.89
N GLU A 34 -10.62 6.37 11.69
CA GLU A 34 -11.17 7.13 12.82
C GLU A 34 -10.91 8.64 12.73
N SER A 35 -10.50 9.11 11.55
CA SER A 35 -10.25 10.53 11.34
C SER A 35 -11.55 11.29 11.09
N GLU A 36 -11.78 12.42 11.77
CA GLU A 36 -12.93 13.32 11.54
C GLU A 36 -13.08 13.78 10.08
N ARG A 37 -11.99 13.72 9.30
CA ARG A 37 -11.97 13.93 7.85
C ARG A 37 -11.47 12.67 7.17
N PRO A 38 -12.22 12.05 6.25
CA PRO A 38 -11.77 10.83 5.58
C PRO A 38 -10.48 11.10 4.80
N ARG A 39 -9.36 10.55 5.27
CA ARG A 39 -8.06 10.60 4.58
C ARG A 39 -7.83 9.27 3.88
N ALA A 40 -7.56 9.34 2.58
CA ALA A 40 -7.17 8.19 1.79
C ALA A 40 -6.15 8.60 0.74
N PHE A 41 -5.17 7.73 0.49
CA PHE A 41 -4.19 7.94 -0.56
C PHE A 41 -3.70 6.61 -1.12
N TRP A 42 -3.07 6.69 -2.28
CA TRP A 42 -2.43 5.56 -2.95
C TRP A 42 -0.93 5.81 -2.99
N ALA A 43 -0.15 4.80 -2.63
CA ALA A 43 1.30 4.86 -2.73
C ALA A 43 1.83 3.65 -3.51
N PRO A 44 2.75 3.86 -4.47
CA PRO A 44 3.44 2.76 -5.11
C PRO A 44 4.38 2.08 -4.10
N TYR A 45 4.42 0.75 -4.12
CA TYR A 45 5.40 -0.05 -3.37
C TYR A 45 6.41 -0.64 -4.34
N PRO A 46 7.71 -0.74 -3.99
CA PRO A 46 8.78 -1.20 -4.90
C PRO A 46 8.76 -2.73 -5.11
N LEU A 47 7.58 -3.29 -5.42
CA LEU A 47 7.39 -4.67 -5.83
C LEU A 47 6.70 -4.72 -7.18
N GLU A 48 7.27 -5.51 -8.06
CA GLU A 48 6.75 -5.73 -9.40
C GLU A 48 6.84 -7.22 -9.76
N SER A 49 5.90 -7.70 -10.57
CA SER A 49 5.91 -9.08 -11.05
C SER A 49 5.21 -9.20 -12.39
N VAL A 50 5.67 -10.11 -13.24
CA VAL A 50 4.93 -10.52 -14.46
C VAL A 50 3.62 -11.25 -14.13
N SER A 51 3.47 -11.75 -12.89
CA SER A 51 2.29 -12.50 -12.44
C SER A 51 1.57 -11.74 -11.32
N LYS A 52 0.29 -11.43 -11.55
CA LYS A 52 -0.58 -10.80 -10.55
C LYS A 52 -0.66 -11.61 -9.26
N SER A 53 -0.79 -12.94 -9.35
CA SER A 53 -0.86 -13.81 -8.17
C SER A 53 0.45 -13.81 -7.38
N SER A 54 1.60 -13.85 -8.07
CA SER A 54 2.90 -13.75 -7.41
C SER A 54 3.10 -12.40 -6.70
N LEU A 55 2.54 -11.33 -7.27
CA LEU A 55 2.60 -10.00 -6.66
C LEU A 55 1.84 -9.95 -5.33
N PHE A 56 0.65 -10.56 -5.27
CA PHE A 56 -0.12 -10.64 -4.01
C PHE A 56 0.55 -11.54 -2.97
N LEU A 57 1.15 -12.67 -3.37
CA LEU A 57 1.93 -13.50 -2.46
C LEU A 57 3.13 -12.76 -1.85
N GLN A 58 3.73 -11.83 -2.59
CA GLN A 58 4.77 -10.96 -2.06
C GLN A 58 4.18 -9.86 -1.17
N ALA A 59 3.02 -9.31 -1.52
CA ALA A 59 2.31 -8.32 -0.71
C ALA A 59 1.94 -8.86 0.68
N ASP A 60 1.51 -10.12 0.77
CA ASP A 60 1.19 -10.77 2.05
C ASP A 60 2.39 -10.94 2.99
N ARG A 61 3.62 -10.82 2.45
CA ARG A 61 4.87 -10.90 3.22
C ARG A 61 5.39 -9.53 3.65
N ILE A 62 4.73 -8.45 3.26
CA ILE A 62 5.14 -7.10 3.67
C ILE A 62 4.87 -6.96 5.15
N SER A 63 5.90 -6.61 5.90
CA SER A 63 5.78 -6.36 7.34
C SER A 63 4.99 -5.08 7.62
N ASP A 64 4.29 -5.05 8.75
CA ASP A 64 3.61 -3.85 9.23
C ASP A 64 4.56 -2.65 9.38
N GLU A 65 5.83 -2.89 9.73
CA GLU A 65 6.85 -1.83 9.81
C GLU A 65 7.12 -1.19 8.44
N ALA A 66 7.30 -2.00 7.40
CA ALA A 66 7.49 -1.48 6.05
C ALA A 66 6.27 -0.68 5.55
N LEU A 67 5.04 -1.11 5.91
CA LEU A 67 3.82 -0.36 5.61
C LEU A 67 3.76 0.96 6.39
N ARG A 68 4.25 0.98 7.62
CA ARG A 68 4.35 2.17 8.47
C ARG A 68 5.32 3.19 7.89
N GLU A 69 6.48 2.75 7.40
CA GLU A 69 7.46 3.63 6.75
C GLU A 69 6.85 4.34 5.53
N VAL A 70 6.16 3.59 4.66
CA VAL A 70 5.46 4.16 3.48
C VAL A 70 4.41 5.18 3.92
N LEU A 71 3.64 4.86 4.96
CA LEU A 71 2.64 5.77 5.51
C LEU A 71 3.29 7.07 5.98
N VAL A 72 4.32 6.99 6.83
CA VAL A 72 5.03 8.16 7.38
C VAL A 72 5.65 9.02 6.28
N GLN A 73 6.22 8.42 5.23
CA GLN A 73 6.78 9.15 4.10
C GLN A 73 5.73 9.95 3.31
N HIS A 74 4.46 9.54 3.35
CA HIS A 74 3.39 10.19 2.59
C HIS A 74 2.58 11.21 3.41
N ILE A 75 2.51 11.04 4.73
CA ILE A 75 1.76 11.95 5.63
C ILE A 75 2.66 12.92 6.41
N GLY A 76 3.98 12.74 6.36
CA GLY A 76 4.99 13.57 7.03
C GLY A 76 5.14 14.96 6.45
#